data_AF-A0A183E3Q2-F1
#
_entry.id   AF-A0A183E3Q2-F1
#
_cell.length_a   1.000
_cell.length_b   1.000
_cell.length_c   1.000
_cell.angle_alpha   90.00
_cell.angle_beta   90.00
_cell.angle_gamma   90.00
#
_symmetry.space_group_name_H-M   'P 1'
#
loop_
_entity.id
_entity.type
_entity.pdbx_description
1 polymer ?
#
loop_
_entity_poly.entity_id
_entity_poly.type
_entity_poly.pdbx_seq_one_letter_code
_entity_poly.pdbx_strand_id
1 'polypeptide(L)'
;MCVGRYKYHSFYYLLYNAGEPKKKRRKKEHSYALLLAYQGKRYCGMQVQKDQPTVEGELFKAMAQCGYIPEEDIFSPIRFSFQRAARTDRSVSAARQMCSMRLFLENHENFLKTATGELNKHLPDDVRVLGVRRAIRTFTAHRDCDKRTYSYTLPTFAFARPDELTTSKYRISEISIADLNDVLAMYKGTHNFFNYTSGKLVSFYRTLS
;
A
#
# COMPACT_ATOMS: atom_id res chain seq x y z
N MET A 1 19.14 73.92 -43.44
CA MET A 1 20.35 73.32 -44.06
C MET A 1 20.82 72.18 -43.17
N CYS A 2 21.07 71.00 -43.78
CA CYS A 2 21.86 69.82 -43.35
C CYS A 2 21.58 69.21 -41.96
N VAL A 3 20.89 68.05 -41.80
CA VAL A 3 21.15 66.63 -42.17
C VAL A 3 22.45 66.05 -41.58
N GLY A 4 22.33 64.94 -40.83
CA GLY A 4 23.48 64.06 -40.53
C GLY A 4 23.22 62.94 -39.51
N ARG A 5 22.64 61.82 -39.96
CA ARG A 5 22.72 60.51 -39.26
C ARG A 5 24.14 59.95 -39.39
N TYR A 6 24.74 59.47 -38.31
CA TYR A 6 25.84 58.50 -38.38
C TYR A 6 25.52 57.29 -37.49
N LYS A 7 25.42 56.13 -38.15
CA LYS A 7 25.39 54.79 -37.55
C LYS A 7 26.82 54.44 -37.16
N TYR A 8 27.04 54.07 -35.90
CA TYR A 8 28.18 53.23 -35.52
C TYR A 8 27.67 51.84 -35.17
N HIS A 9 27.99 50.90 -36.04
CA HIS A 9 27.80 49.47 -35.86
C HIS A 9 29.17 48.87 -35.50
N SER A 10 29.17 47.84 -34.66
CA SER A 10 30.30 46.96 -34.33
C SER A 10 31.22 47.44 -33.20
N PHE A 11 30.93 46.99 -31.96
CA PHE A 11 31.97 46.56 -31.00
C PHE A 11 31.45 45.70 -29.81
N TYR A 12 30.27 45.08 -29.90
CA TYR A 12 29.69 44.29 -28.79
C TYR A 12 29.32 42.85 -29.18
N TYR A 13 30.09 42.24 -30.09
CA TYR A 13 30.24 40.79 -30.12
C TYR A 13 31.52 40.46 -29.35
N LEU A 14 31.44 40.04 -28.08
CA LEU A 14 32.37 39.05 -27.46
C LEU A 14 32.25 38.79 -25.94
N LEU A 15 31.22 39.25 -25.20
CA LEU A 15 31.11 38.92 -23.77
C LEU A 15 29.70 38.53 -23.29
N TYR A 16 28.99 37.68 -24.05
CA TYR A 16 27.81 36.97 -23.52
C TYR A 16 27.82 35.50 -23.99
N ASN A 17 28.78 34.74 -23.48
CA ASN A 17 28.73 33.28 -23.40
C ASN A 17 28.70 32.84 -21.92
N ALA A 18 27.89 33.53 -21.11
CA ALA A 18 27.45 32.97 -19.84
C ALA A 18 26.31 32.00 -20.17
N GLY A 19 26.61 30.70 -20.21
CA GLY A 19 25.62 29.66 -20.48
C GLY A 19 24.40 29.84 -19.57
N GLU A 20 23.24 30.06 -20.19
CA GLU A 20 21.94 30.04 -19.52
C GLU A 20 21.85 28.79 -18.60
N PRO A 21 21.50 28.94 -17.31
CA PRO A 21 21.32 27.78 -16.45
C PRO A 21 20.19 26.92 -17.01
N LYS A 22 20.54 25.74 -17.54
CA LYS A 22 19.57 24.76 -18.04
C LYS A 22 18.51 24.51 -16.94
N LYS A 23 17.29 25.02 -17.14
CA LYS A 23 16.16 24.77 -16.23
C LYS A 23 16.03 23.26 -16.04
N LYS A 24 16.37 22.75 -14.85
CA LYS A 24 16.20 21.33 -14.50
C LYS A 24 14.74 20.96 -14.77
N ARG A 25 14.50 20.03 -15.71
CA ARG A 25 13.13 19.53 -15.97
C ARG A 25 12.61 18.96 -14.66
N ARG A 26 11.51 19.52 -14.15
CA ARG A 26 10.84 18.98 -12.96
C ARG A 26 10.47 17.52 -13.24
N LYS A 27 10.87 16.60 -12.36
CA LYS A 27 10.48 15.19 -12.45
C LYS A 27 8.95 15.12 -12.51
N LYS A 28 8.42 14.29 -13.41
CA LYS A 28 6.98 14.13 -13.55
C LYS A 28 6.47 13.20 -12.45
N GLU A 29 5.37 13.59 -11.81
CA GLU A 29 4.69 12.71 -10.85
C GLU A 29 3.90 11.63 -11.60
N HIS A 30 4.00 10.39 -11.13
CA HIS A 30 3.23 9.26 -11.62
C HIS A 30 2.54 8.55 -10.45
N SER A 31 1.33 8.03 -10.70
CA SER A 31 0.59 7.20 -9.74
C SER A 31 0.83 5.72 -10.02
N TYR A 32 0.91 4.92 -8.96
CA TYR A 32 1.19 3.49 -9.04
C TYR A 32 0.25 2.71 -8.12
N ALA A 33 -0.09 1.50 -8.56
CA ALA A 33 -0.68 0.45 -7.76
C ALA A 33 0.40 -0.59 -7.43
N LEU A 34 0.44 -1.06 -6.19
CA LEU A 34 1.39 -2.04 -5.70
C LEU A 34 0.62 -3.17 -5.01
N LEU A 35 0.86 -4.41 -5.44
CA LEU A 35 0.29 -5.61 -4.84
C LEU A 35 1.31 -6.23 -3.90
N LEU A 36 0.94 -6.41 -2.64
CA LEU A 36 1.78 -6.89 -1.55
C LEU A 36 1.19 -8.17 -0.93
N ALA A 37 2.05 -9.08 -0.52
CA ALA A 37 1.71 -10.22 0.35
C ALA A 37 2.64 -10.21 1.57
N TYR A 38 2.15 -10.64 2.73
CA TYR A 38 2.96 -10.73 3.93
C TYR A 38 2.41 -11.69 4.99
N GLN A 39 3.32 -12.25 5.79
CA GLN A 39 3.00 -12.96 7.02
C GLN A 39 3.03 -11.96 8.20
N GLY A 40 1.88 -11.71 8.82
CA GLY A 40 1.71 -10.64 9.80
C GLY A 40 2.39 -10.88 11.16
N LYS A 41 2.77 -12.12 11.48
CA LYS A 41 3.16 -12.57 12.85
C LYS A 41 4.18 -11.67 13.56
N ARG A 42 5.12 -11.07 12.83
CA ARG A 42 6.21 -10.23 13.38
C ARG A 42 5.88 -8.74 13.43
N TYR A 43 4.70 -8.34 12.97
CA TYR A 43 4.34 -6.95 12.71
C TYR A 43 3.17 -6.47 13.58
N CYS A 44 3.29 -5.25 14.07
CA CYS A 44 2.25 -4.49 14.79
C CYS A 44 1.23 -3.85 13.82
N GLY A 45 0.86 -4.60 12.77
CA GLY A 45 -0.12 -4.22 11.75
C GLY A 45 0.50 -3.66 10.47
N MET A 46 -0.38 -3.23 9.56
CA MET A 46 0.01 -2.66 8.28
C MET A 46 0.67 -1.28 8.43
N GLN A 47 0.02 -0.37 9.16
CA GLN A 47 0.29 1.06 9.10
C GLN A 47 1.60 1.44 9.79
N VAL A 48 2.43 2.28 9.16
CA VAL A 48 3.71 2.75 9.72
C VAL A 48 3.55 3.43 11.08
N GLN A 49 4.44 3.10 12.01
CA GLN A 49 4.58 3.66 13.36
C GLN A 49 6.08 3.84 13.64
N LYS A 50 6.46 4.82 14.47
CA LYS A 50 7.88 5.13 14.73
C LYS A 50 8.59 4.03 15.52
N ASP A 51 7.91 3.47 16.52
CA ASP A 51 8.54 2.65 17.56
C ASP A 51 8.17 1.17 17.47
N GLN A 52 7.52 0.75 16.38
CA GLN A 52 7.01 -0.62 16.22
C GLN A 52 7.27 -1.15 14.82
N PRO A 53 7.59 -2.45 14.67
CA PRO A 53 7.75 -3.07 13.37
C PRO A 53 6.39 -3.17 12.68
N THR A 54 6.29 -2.67 11.45
CA THR A 54 5.06 -2.72 10.66
C THR A 54 5.38 -3.03 9.21
N VAL A 55 4.39 -3.54 8.49
CA VAL A 55 4.58 -3.94 7.08
C VAL A 55 4.95 -2.72 6.21
N GLU A 56 4.28 -1.58 6.42
CA GLU A 56 4.63 -0.33 5.73
C GLU A 56 6.02 0.17 6.12
N GLY A 57 6.44 0.01 7.38
CA GLY A 57 7.78 0.39 7.80
C GLY A 57 8.86 -0.33 7.00
N GLU A 58 8.74 -1.65 6.85
CA GLU A 58 9.68 -2.43 6.03
C GLU A 58 9.58 -2.10 4.54
N LEU A 59 8.37 -1.92 4.01
CA LEU A 59 8.17 -1.49 2.63
C LEU A 59 8.83 -0.13 2.34
N PHE A 60 8.66 0.85 3.23
CA PHE A 60 9.19 2.20 3.02
C PHE A 60 10.70 2.25 3.20
N LYS A 61 11.27 1.48 4.14
CA LYS A 61 12.73 1.30 4.22
C LYS A 61 13.29 0.71 2.92
N ALA A 62 12.67 -0.34 2.38
CA ALA A 62 13.08 -0.93 1.11
C ALA A 62 12.95 0.08 -0.05
N MET A 63 11.87 0.86 -0.10
CA MET A 63 11.71 1.92 -1.09
C MET A 63 12.78 3.02 -0.97
N ALA A 64 13.20 3.38 0.24
CA ALA A 64 14.27 4.35 0.48
C ALA A 64 15.64 3.79 0.03
N GLN A 65 15.93 2.53 0.35
CA GLN A 65 17.15 1.84 -0.09
C GLN A 65 17.25 1.75 -1.62
N CYS A 66 16.12 1.58 -2.32
CA CYS A 66 16.05 1.63 -3.77
C CYS A 66 16.10 3.06 -4.36
N GLY A 67 16.11 4.11 -3.53
CA GLY A 67 16.08 5.51 -3.95
C GLY A 67 14.74 5.95 -4.56
N TYR A 68 13.63 5.25 -4.27
CA TYR A 68 12.30 5.58 -4.78
C TYR A 68 11.60 6.66 -3.96
N ILE A 69 11.95 6.76 -2.67
CA ILE A 69 11.55 7.84 -1.76
C ILE A 69 12.77 8.31 -0.96
N PRO A 70 12.78 9.55 -0.43
CA PRO A 70 13.78 9.99 0.54
C PRO A 70 13.67 9.23 1.87
N GLU A 71 14.78 9.10 2.60
CA GLU A 71 14.78 8.44 3.93
C GLU A 71 13.92 9.20 4.94
N GLU A 72 13.89 10.53 4.89
CA GLU A 72 13.04 11.35 5.77
C GLU A 72 11.54 11.11 5.57
N ASP A 73 11.14 10.49 4.46
CA ASP A 73 9.75 10.24 4.10
C ASP A 73 9.23 8.89 4.63
N ILE A 74 10.10 8.02 5.18
CA ILE A 74 9.73 6.68 5.69
C ILE A 74 8.56 6.76 6.68
N PHE A 75 8.57 7.73 7.60
CA PHE A 75 7.50 7.91 8.59
C PHE A 75 6.44 8.94 8.17
N SER A 76 6.52 9.43 6.93
CA SER A 76 5.65 10.48 6.38
C SER A 76 4.96 10.04 5.09
N PRO A 77 4.17 8.94 5.09
CA PRO A 77 3.53 8.37 3.89
C PRO A 77 2.63 9.35 3.13
N ILE A 78 2.20 10.45 3.78
CA ILE A 78 1.45 11.53 3.15
C ILE A 78 2.25 12.24 2.04
N ARG A 79 3.59 12.31 2.16
CA ARG A 79 4.47 13.01 1.20
C ARG A 79 4.50 12.37 -0.18
N PHE A 80 4.23 11.07 -0.26
CA PHE A 80 4.08 10.32 -1.51
C PHE A 80 2.68 9.71 -1.66
N SER A 81 1.69 10.29 -0.98
CA SER A 81 0.26 9.95 -1.10
C SER A 81 -0.04 8.45 -0.94
N PHE A 82 0.68 7.76 -0.04
CA PHE A 82 0.51 6.32 0.13
C PHE A 82 -0.83 5.98 0.77
N GLN A 83 -1.58 5.10 0.11
CA GLN A 83 -2.84 4.55 0.59
C GLN A 83 -2.82 3.03 0.47
N ARG A 84 -3.59 2.38 1.33
CA ARG A 84 -3.72 0.93 1.44
C ARG A 84 -5.20 0.56 1.37
N ALA A 85 -5.52 -0.57 0.74
CA ALA A 85 -6.88 -1.07 0.66
C ALA A 85 -7.38 -1.50 2.04
N ALA A 86 -6.58 -2.19 2.84
CA ALA A 86 -6.93 -2.61 4.19
C ALA A 86 -5.91 -2.12 5.22
N ARG A 87 -6.38 -1.72 6.41
CA ARG A 87 -5.52 -1.63 7.60
C ARG A 87 -5.68 -2.96 8.34
N THR A 88 -4.68 -3.82 8.24
CA THR A 88 -4.65 -5.07 9.00
C THR A 88 -4.12 -4.81 10.39
N ASP A 89 -4.74 -5.46 11.37
CA ASP A 89 -4.34 -5.39 12.76
C ASP A 89 -3.03 -6.16 13.00
N ARG A 90 -2.50 -6.04 14.23
CA ARG A 90 -1.31 -6.77 14.67
C ARG A 90 -1.44 -8.26 14.37
N SER A 91 -0.36 -8.85 13.86
CA SER A 91 -0.25 -10.27 13.53
C SER A 91 -1.11 -10.78 12.37
N VAL A 92 -1.98 -9.95 11.78
CA VAL A 92 -2.83 -10.35 10.64
C VAL A 92 -2.01 -10.41 9.36
N SER A 93 -2.09 -11.53 8.64
CA SER A 93 -1.43 -11.73 7.34
C SER A 93 -2.30 -11.24 6.19
N ALA A 94 -1.69 -11.01 5.02
CA ALA A 94 -2.43 -10.74 3.79
C ALA A 94 -1.79 -11.44 2.59
N ALA A 95 -2.61 -12.10 1.76
CA ALA A 95 -2.15 -12.67 0.50
C ALA A 95 -2.16 -11.66 -0.66
N ARG A 96 -3.03 -10.65 -0.60
CA ARG A 96 -3.25 -9.66 -1.67
C ARG A 96 -3.64 -8.30 -1.10
N GLN A 97 -2.71 -7.64 -0.42
CA GLN A 97 -2.88 -6.25 0.00
C GLN A 97 -2.61 -5.32 -1.19
N MET A 98 -3.60 -4.52 -1.56
CA MET A 98 -3.44 -3.48 -2.59
C MET A 98 -3.03 -2.15 -1.96
N CYS A 99 -2.03 -1.51 -2.53
CA CYS A 99 -1.56 -0.19 -2.13
C CYS A 99 -1.50 0.74 -3.34
N SER A 100 -1.53 2.04 -3.10
CA SER A 100 -1.34 3.06 -4.12
C SER A 100 -0.43 4.17 -3.62
N MET A 101 0.38 4.75 -4.50
CA MET A 101 1.32 5.81 -4.17
C MET A 101 1.60 6.72 -5.38
N ARG A 102 2.19 7.88 -5.12
CA ARG A 102 2.64 8.83 -6.14
C ARG A 102 4.11 9.13 -5.98
N LEU A 103 4.89 8.97 -7.05
CA LEU A 103 6.34 9.10 -7.01
C LEU A 103 6.85 10.00 -8.14
N PHE A 104 7.95 10.70 -7.88
CA PHE A 104 8.68 11.56 -8.81
C PHE A 104 9.94 10.86 -9.32
N LEU A 105 9.75 9.83 -10.15
CA LEU A 105 10.86 9.02 -10.65
C LEU A 105 11.43 9.58 -11.96
N GLU A 106 12.75 9.54 -12.13
CA GLU A 106 13.40 9.98 -13.38
C GLU A 106 13.13 9.01 -14.53
N ASN A 107 13.22 7.70 -14.25
CA ASN A 107 13.00 6.64 -15.23
C ASN A 107 11.80 5.77 -14.84
N HIS A 108 10.60 6.28 -15.13
CA HIS A 108 9.32 5.60 -14.88
C HIS A 108 9.26 4.20 -15.50
N GLU A 109 9.72 4.06 -16.74
CA GLU A 109 9.65 2.79 -17.47
C GLU A 109 10.57 1.73 -16.85
N ASN A 110 11.76 2.13 -16.40
CA ASN A 110 12.65 1.22 -15.68
C ASN A 110 12.03 0.78 -14.36
N PHE A 111 11.46 1.72 -13.59
CA PHE A 111 10.79 1.39 -12.34
C PHE A 111 9.68 0.35 -12.53
N LEU A 112 8.81 0.50 -13.53
CA LEU A 112 7.74 -0.48 -13.79
C LEU A 112 8.26 -1.88 -14.13
N LYS A 113 9.47 -1.98 -14.70
CA LYS A 113 10.10 -3.26 -15.07
C LYS A 113 10.83 -3.91 -13.91
N THR A 114 11.48 -3.12 -13.04
CA THR A 114 12.43 -3.64 -12.05
C THR A 114 11.95 -3.56 -10.61
N ALA A 115 11.00 -2.68 -10.28
CA ALA A 115 10.64 -2.37 -8.89
C ALA A 115 10.24 -3.58 -8.05
N THR A 116 9.50 -4.54 -8.63
CA THR A 116 9.14 -5.78 -7.93
C THR A 116 10.37 -6.55 -7.45
N GLY A 117 11.35 -6.73 -8.33
CA GLY A 117 12.58 -7.44 -8.03
C GLY A 117 13.47 -6.66 -7.06
N GLU A 118 13.68 -5.37 -7.32
CA GLU A 118 14.53 -4.52 -6.47
C GLU A 118 13.97 -4.41 -5.06
N LEU A 119 12.66 -4.13 -4.89
CA LEU A 119 12.05 -4.06 -3.57
C LEU A 119 12.19 -5.39 -2.81
N ASN A 120 11.96 -6.52 -3.48
CA ASN A 120 12.06 -7.83 -2.84
C ASN A 120 13.49 -8.20 -2.39
N LYS A 121 14.55 -7.64 -2.99
CA LYS A 121 15.94 -7.81 -2.50
C LYS A 121 16.16 -7.15 -1.14
N HIS A 122 15.43 -6.08 -0.87
CA HIS A 122 15.55 -5.29 0.36
C HIS A 122 14.49 -5.63 1.41
N LEU A 123 13.45 -6.39 1.03
CA LEU A 123 12.38 -6.82 1.92
C LEU A 123 12.71 -8.15 2.61
N PRO A 124 12.30 -8.32 3.89
CA PRO A 124 12.43 -9.60 4.58
C PRO A 124 11.61 -10.72 3.94
N ASP A 125 12.03 -11.98 4.16
CA ASP A 125 11.28 -13.25 4.10
C ASP A 125 9.75 -13.15 3.94
N ASP A 126 9.17 -12.49 4.93
CA ASP A 126 7.76 -12.48 5.25
C ASP A 126 7.00 -11.31 4.62
N VAL A 127 7.63 -10.49 3.75
CA VAL A 127 6.98 -9.40 3.01
C VAL A 127 7.43 -9.45 1.55
N ARG A 128 6.48 -9.58 0.62
CA ARG A 128 6.78 -9.70 -0.81
C ARG A 128 5.90 -8.79 -1.64
N VAL A 129 6.53 -8.00 -2.51
CA VAL A 129 5.86 -7.29 -3.60
C VAL A 129 5.60 -8.29 -4.71
N LEU A 130 4.34 -8.48 -5.07
CA LEU A 130 3.92 -9.38 -6.13
C LEU A 130 3.85 -8.67 -7.48
N GLY A 131 3.68 -7.35 -7.49
CA GLY A 131 3.68 -6.58 -8.71
C GLY A 131 3.46 -5.08 -8.49
N VAL A 132 3.91 -4.30 -9.46
CA VAL A 132 3.70 -2.85 -9.53
C VAL A 132 3.16 -2.50 -10.91
N ARG A 133 2.16 -1.61 -10.95
CA ARG A 133 1.56 -1.11 -12.19
C ARG A 133 1.38 0.39 -12.11
N ARG A 134 1.48 1.06 -13.26
CA ARG A 134 1.05 2.45 -13.39
C ARG A 134 -0.46 2.52 -13.18
N ALA A 135 -0.89 3.49 -12.39
CA ALA A 135 -2.29 3.79 -12.16
C ALA A 135 -2.64 5.16 -12.75
N ILE A 136 -3.94 5.39 -12.96
CA ILE A 136 -4.46 6.72 -13.26
C ILE A 136 -4.33 7.63 -12.04
N ARG A 137 -4.27 8.94 -12.26
CA ARG A 137 -4.02 9.93 -11.20
C ARG A 137 -5.06 9.88 -10.06
N THR A 138 -6.31 9.52 -10.37
CA THR A 138 -7.43 9.49 -9.44
C THR A 138 -7.51 8.22 -8.60
N PHE A 139 -6.77 7.17 -8.98
CA PHE A 139 -6.81 5.88 -8.30
C PHE A 139 -6.21 5.97 -6.89
N THR A 140 -6.93 5.42 -5.91
CA THR A 140 -6.49 5.24 -4.53
C THR A 140 -6.96 3.87 -4.02
N ALA A 141 -6.03 3.06 -3.52
CA ALA A 141 -6.33 1.69 -3.09
C ALA A 141 -7.42 1.60 -2.01
N HIS A 142 -7.56 2.64 -1.17
CA HIS A 142 -8.59 2.70 -0.14
C HIS A 142 -10.01 2.94 -0.69
N ARG A 143 -10.17 3.90 -1.63
CA ARG A 143 -11.51 4.34 -2.09
C ARG A 143 -12.02 3.50 -3.25
N ASP A 144 -11.12 3.02 -4.10
CA ASP A 144 -11.45 2.21 -5.27
C ASP A 144 -11.55 0.70 -4.92
N CYS A 145 -11.46 0.35 -3.63
CA CYS A 145 -11.72 -0.99 -3.13
C CYS A 145 -13.19 -1.09 -2.69
N ASP A 146 -13.95 -1.88 -3.44
CA ASP A 146 -15.37 -2.14 -3.26
C ASP A 146 -15.64 -3.26 -2.26
N LYS A 147 -14.86 -4.35 -2.33
CA LYS A 147 -15.01 -5.54 -1.47
C LYS A 147 -13.68 -6.08 -1.01
N ARG A 148 -13.71 -6.80 0.12
CA ARG A 148 -12.55 -7.50 0.69
C ARG A 148 -12.97 -8.90 1.07
N THR A 149 -12.13 -9.87 0.76
CA THR A 149 -12.32 -11.27 1.14
C THR A 149 -11.23 -11.66 2.12
N TYR A 150 -11.64 -12.17 3.27
CA TYR A 150 -10.76 -12.67 4.31
C TYR A 150 -10.96 -14.18 4.45
N SER A 151 -9.88 -14.88 4.78
CA SER A 151 -9.92 -16.30 5.16
C SER A 151 -9.32 -16.43 6.55
N TYR A 152 -10.01 -17.15 7.42
CA TYR A 152 -9.55 -17.49 8.76
C TYR A 152 -9.17 -18.96 8.79
N THR A 153 -7.91 -19.24 9.12
CA THR A 153 -7.42 -20.59 9.34
C THR A 153 -7.26 -20.82 10.82
N LEU A 154 -7.94 -21.83 11.35
CA LEU A 154 -7.94 -22.17 12.76
C LEU A 154 -7.98 -23.70 12.94
N PRO A 155 -7.47 -24.22 14.07
CA PRO A 155 -7.60 -25.62 14.40
C PRO A 155 -9.08 -26.03 14.54
N THR A 156 -9.42 -27.22 14.07
CA THR A 156 -10.82 -27.71 14.06
C THR A 156 -11.41 -27.88 15.46
N PHE A 157 -10.59 -28.12 16.48
CA PHE A 157 -11.05 -28.22 17.88
C PHE A 157 -11.63 -26.90 18.43
N ALA A 158 -11.47 -25.77 17.73
CA ALA A 158 -12.17 -24.53 18.07
C ALA A 158 -13.70 -24.65 17.93
N PHE A 159 -14.18 -25.68 17.21
CA PHE A 159 -15.60 -25.98 17.01
C PHE A 159 -16.05 -27.21 17.82
N ALA A 160 -15.20 -27.73 18.71
CA ALA A 160 -15.59 -28.80 19.62
C ALA A 160 -16.72 -28.32 20.53
N ARG A 161 -17.72 -29.19 20.75
CA ARG A 161 -18.76 -28.94 21.73
C ARG A 161 -18.17 -28.94 23.14
N PRO A 162 -18.80 -28.27 24.13
CA PRO A 162 -18.26 -28.16 25.49
C PRO A 162 -17.96 -29.51 26.17
N ASP A 163 -18.66 -30.57 25.77
CA ASP A 163 -18.52 -31.94 26.27
C ASP A 163 -17.46 -32.77 25.51
N GLU A 164 -16.86 -32.25 24.45
CA GLU A 164 -15.87 -32.95 23.64
C GLU A 164 -14.43 -32.68 24.09
N LEU A 165 -13.58 -33.72 24.06
CA LEU A 165 -12.16 -33.60 24.39
C LEU A 165 -11.39 -32.90 23.25
N THR A 166 -10.89 -31.70 23.51
CA THR A 166 -10.13 -30.83 22.57
C THR A 166 -8.66 -31.21 22.41
N THR A 167 -8.38 -32.50 22.25
CA THR A 167 -7.01 -32.98 21.99
C THR A 167 -6.62 -32.81 20.52
N SER A 168 -5.34 -32.98 20.17
CA SER A 168 -4.86 -32.98 18.78
C SER A 168 -5.48 -34.08 17.89
N LYS A 169 -6.16 -35.07 18.50
CA LYS A 169 -6.91 -36.11 17.81
C LYS A 169 -8.30 -35.67 17.37
N TYR A 170 -8.80 -34.54 17.87
CA TYR A 170 -10.13 -34.04 17.51
C TYR A 170 -10.26 -33.87 16.00
N ARG A 171 -11.37 -34.35 15.45
CA ARG A 171 -11.76 -34.14 14.07
C ARG A 171 -13.20 -33.63 14.10
N ILE A 172 -13.42 -32.50 13.45
CA ILE A 172 -14.77 -31.94 13.33
C ILE A 172 -15.62 -32.89 12.46
N SER A 173 -16.84 -33.16 12.90
CA SER A 173 -17.78 -33.99 12.15
C SER A 173 -18.39 -33.25 10.96
N GLU A 174 -18.89 -33.97 9.95
CA GLU A 174 -19.62 -33.36 8.83
C GLU A 174 -20.88 -32.62 9.29
N ILE A 175 -21.54 -33.14 10.33
CA ILE A 175 -22.72 -32.51 10.95
C ILE A 175 -22.32 -31.16 11.57
N SER A 176 -21.23 -31.12 12.34
CA SER A 176 -20.73 -29.88 12.94
C SER A 176 -20.29 -28.86 11.89
N ILE A 177 -19.75 -29.31 10.74
CA ILE A 177 -19.44 -28.44 9.59
C ILE A 177 -20.73 -27.87 8.98
N ALA A 178 -21.77 -28.69 8.81
CA ALA A 178 -23.06 -28.22 8.29
C ALA A 178 -23.69 -27.17 9.22
N ASP A 179 -23.75 -27.46 10.52
CA ASP A 179 -24.24 -26.51 11.54
C ASP A 179 -23.45 -25.18 11.50
N LEU A 180 -22.12 -25.26 11.40
CA LEU A 180 -21.26 -24.08 11.28
C LEU A 180 -21.59 -23.27 10.02
N ASN A 181 -21.77 -23.94 8.89
CA ASN A 181 -22.11 -23.29 7.62
C ASN A 181 -23.48 -22.61 7.68
N ASP A 182 -24.46 -23.23 8.33
CA ASP A 182 -25.80 -22.65 8.51
C ASP A 182 -25.74 -21.39 9.38
N VAL A 183 -25.00 -21.42 10.49
CA VAL A 183 -24.75 -20.23 11.34
C VAL A 183 -24.01 -19.15 10.56
N LEU A 184 -22.97 -19.50 9.79
CA LEU A 184 -22.22 -18.54 8.98
C LEU A 184 -23.09 -17.93 7.87
N ALA A 185 -24.03 -18.69 7.31
CA ALA A 185 -24.95 -18.21 6.29
C ALA A 185 -25.89 -17.11 6.82
N MET A 186 -26.25 -17.13 8.12
CA MET A 186 -27.07 -16.08 8.74
C MET A 186 -26.41 -14.69 8.68
N TYR A 187 -25.09 -14.62 8.57
CA TYR A 187 -24.37 -13.35 8.47
C TYR A 187 -24.44 -12.72 7.07
N LYS A 188 -24.85 -13.45 6.04
CA LYS A 188 -25.01 -12.92 4.68
C LYS A 188 -26.12 -11.86 4.64
N GLY A 189 -25.94 -10.84 3.81
CA GLY A 189 -26.82 -9.70 3.72
C GLY A 189 -26.34 -8.50 4.55
N THR A 190 -27.23 -7.53 4.72
CA THR A 190 -26.94 -6.27 5.41
C THR A 190 -27.50 -6.30 6.82
N HIS A 191 -26.63 -6.25 7.82
CA HIS A 191 -27.01 -6.31 9.24
C HIS A 191 -26.36 -5.17 10.04
N ASN A 192 -26.90 -4.90 11.23
CA ASN A 192 -26.26 -3.98 12.18
C ASN A 192 -25.23 -4.75 13.02
N PHE A 193 -23.95 -4.60 12.70
CA PHE A 193 -22.82 -5.29 13.34
C PHE A 193 -22.24 -4.52 14.54
N PHE A 194 -23.01 -3.67 15.22
CA PHE A 194 -22.48 -2.83 16.30
C PHE A 194 -21.88 -3.66 17.46
N ASN A 195 -22.43 -4.85 17.74
CA ASN A 195 -21.89 -5.79 18.73
C ASN A 195 -20.56 -6.44 18.32
N TYR A 196 -20.16 -6.33 17.04
CA TYR A 196 -18.96 -6.93 16.48
C TYR A 196 -17.86 -5.89 16.22
N THR A 197 -17.95 -4.72 16.84
CA THR A 197 -16.94 -3.66 16.73
C THR A 197 -16.80 -2.91 18.04
N SER A 198 -15.62 -2.34 18.29
CA SER A 198 -15.39 -1.47 19.45
C SER A 198 -15.60 0.01 19.08
N GLY A 199 -16.05 0.81 20.05
CA GLY A 199 -16.19 2.27 19.87
C GLY A 199 -17.38 2.73 19.01
N LYS A 200 -18.35 1.85 18.71
CA LYS A 200 -19.64 2.22 18.10
C LYS A 200 -20.76 1.97 19.10
N LEU A 201 -21.62 2.97 19.31
CA LEU A 201 -22.62 2.94 20.38
C LEU A 201 -24.02 2.48 19.93
N VAL A 202 -24.39 2.62 18.65
CA VAL A 202 -25.79 2.39 18.23
C VAL A 202 -25.92 1.76 16.84
N SER A 203 -25.12 2.17 15.85
CA SER A 203 -25.26 1.69 14.48
C SER A 203 -23.93 1.42 13.77
N PHE A 204 -23.85 0.26 13.13
CA PHE A 204 -22.72 -0.17 12.33
C PHE A 204 -23.17 -1.15 11.24
N TYR A 205 -23.84 -0.65 10.22
CA TYR A 205 -24.34 -1.50 9.13
C TYR A 205 -23.23 -1.95 8.20
N ARG A 206 -23.17 -3.25 7.91
CA ARG A 206 -22.24 -3.85 6.93
C ARG A 206 -22.97 -4.91 6.13
N THR A 207 -22.49 -5.15 4.91
CA THR A 207 -23.00 -6.18 4.01
C THR A 207 -21.94 -7.27 3.85
N LEU A 208 -22.33 -8.51 4.12
CA LEU A 208 -21.54 -9.70 3.81
C LEU A 208 -22.20 -10.46 2.66
N SER A 209 -21.39 -11.00 1.75
CA SER A 209 -21.84 -11.74 0.56
C SER A 209 -21.29 -13.16 0.57
#